data_AF-A0A7C1UL48-F1
#
_entry.id   AF-A0A7C1UL48-F1
#
_cell.length_a   1.000
_cell.length_b   1.000
_cell.length_c   1.000
_cell.angle_alpha   90.00
_cell.angle_beta   90.00
_cell.angle_gamma   90.00
#
_symmetry.space_group_name_H-M   'P 1'
#
loop_
_entity.id
_entity.type
_entity.pdbx_description
1 polymer ?
#
loop_
_entity_poly.entity_id
_entity_poly.type
_entity_poly.pdbx_seq_one_letter_code
_entity_poly.pdbx_strand_id
1 'polypeptide(L)'
;MITYLYWTLIVGLIIAALIILGNKFKKWKAAIISAAVILAIGTTAYYFYFQQIFVKRYGGVMTITVPDGERHLAATWKDDNLWIENYDPKTNTCHFREYSRGNLLQGQVTIKQCNPMLRQK
;
A
#
# COMPACT_ATOMS: atom_id res chain seq x y z
N MET A 1 9.39 9.18 -9.12
CA MET A 1 9.15 8.28 -7.97
C MET A 1 8.74 6.92 -8.51
N ILE A 2 9.23 5.82 -7.91
CA ILE A 2 9.03 4.46 -8.44
C ILE A 2 7.56 4.07 -8.60
N THR A 3 6.69 4.54 -7.68
CA THR A 3 5.24 4.34 -7.75
C THR A 3 4.65 4.83 -9.07
N TYR A 4 5.00 6.05 -9.50
CA TYR A 4 4.47 6.60 -10.75
C TYR A 4 5.05 5.87 -11.97
N LEU A 5 6.33 5.52 -11.95
CA LEU A 5 6.96 4.76 -13.03
C LEU A 5 6.26 3.40 -13.25
N TYR A 6 5.95 2.69 -12.18
CA TYR A 6 5.19 1.44 -12.23
C TYR A 6 3.84 1.61 -12.92
N TRP A 7 3.05 2.61 -12.51
CA TRP A 7 1.74 2.85 -13.12
C TRP A 7 1.83 3.33 -14.57
N THR A 8 2.83 4.16 -14.91
CA THR A 8 3.11 4.53 -16.31
C THR A 8 3.42 3.29 -17.16
N LEU A 9 4.19 2.33 -16.64
CA LEU A 9 4.47 1.08 -17.35
C LEU A 9 3.22 0.22 -17.54
N ILE A 10 2.38 0.07 -16.51
CA ILE A 10 1.11 -0.67 -16.61
C ILE A 10 0.19 -0.03 -17.67
N VAL A 11 0.04 1.29 -17.65
CA VAL A 11 -0.74 2.03 -18.67
C VAL A 11 -0.13 1.86 -20.06
N GLY A 12 1.20 1.93 -20.17
CA GLY A 12 1.92 1.68 -21.43
C GLY A 12 1.64 0.29 -22.00
N LEU A 13 1.64 -0.74 -21.16
CA LEU A 13 1.31 -2.12 -21.55
C LEU A 13 -0.13 -2.27 -22.02
N ILE A 14 -1.08 -1.60 -21.34
CA ILE A 14 -2.48 -1.58 -21.73
C ILE A 14 -2.64 -0.92 -23.11
N ILE A 15 -2.04 0.26 -23.31
CA ILE A 15 -2.08 0.97 -24.61
C ILE A 15 -1.46 0.09 -25.71
N ALA A 16 -0.32 -0.53 -25.44
CA ALA A 16 0.33 -1.43 -26.39
C ALA A 16 -0.57 -2.63 -26.75
N ALA A 17 -1.23 -3.26 -25.78
CA ALA A 17 -2.17 -4.35 -26.02
C ALA A 17 -3.36 -3.90 -26.89
N LEU A 18 -3.92 -2.72 -26.63
CA LEU A 18 -5.02 -2.16 -27.42
C LEU A 18 -4.61 -1.83 -28.85
N ILE A 19 -3.45 -1.22 -29.06
CA ILE A 19 -2.95 -0.86 -30.40
C ILE A 19 -2.60 -2.12 -31.21
N ILE A 20 -1.85 -3.05 -30.60
CA ILE A 20 -1.38 -4.24 -31.29
C ILE A 20 -2.55 -5.20 -31.57
N LEU A 21 -3.31 -5.61 -30.55
CA LEU A 21 -4.37 -6.59 -30.72
C LEU A 21 -5.62 -5.96 -31.35
N GLY A 22 -6.00 -4.76 -30.91
CA GLY A 22 -7.20 -4.07 -31.37
C GLY A 22 -7.02 -3.47 -32.76
N ASN A 23 -6.02 -2.61 -32.95
CA ASN A 23 -5.88 -1.91 -34.23
C ASN A 23 -5.14 -2.72 -35.30
N LYS A 24 -3.97 -3.29 -34.98
CA LYS A 24 -3.13 -4.02 -35.96
C LYS A 24 -3.72 -5.38 -36.31
N PHE A 25 -4.21 -6.15 -35.33
CA PHE A 25 -4.81 -7.46 -35.56
C PHE A 25 -6.35 -7.46 -35.65
N LYS A 26 -7.02 -6.31 -35.49
CA LYS A 26 -8.49 -6.17 -35.54
C LYS A 26 -9.26 -7.05 -34.54
N LYS A 27 -8.61 -7.53 -33.48
CA LYS A 27 -9.18 -8.40 -32.44
C LYS A 27 -9.52 -7.61 -31.17
N TRP A 28 -10.50 -6.71 -31.27
CA TRP A 28 -10.90 -5.84 -30.15
C TRP A 28 -11.34 -6.58 -28.88
N LYS A 29 -12.06 -7.69 -29.01
CA LYS A 29 -12.45 -8.52 -27.85
C LYS A 29 -11.21 -9.03 -27.09
N ALA A 30 -10.23 -9.58 -27.80
CA ALA A 30 -8.99 -10.07 -27.20
C ALA A 30 -8.15 -8.93 -26.60
N ALA A 31 -8.13 -7.77 -27.26
CA ALA A 31 -7.43 -6.58 -26.80
C ALA A 31 -7.98 -6.08 -25.44
N ILE A 32 -9.31 -5.97 -25.33
CA ILE A 32 -9.99 -5.54 -24.10
C ILE A 32 -9.78 -6.55 -22.97
N ILE A 33 -9.91 -7.84 -23.26
CA ILE A 33 -9.66 -8.90 -22.26
C ILE A 33 -8.20 -8.81 -21.77
N SER A 34 -7.24 -8.66 -22.67
CA SER A 34 -5.83 -8.55 -22.31
C SER A 34 -5.55 -7.31 -21.48
N ALA A 35 -6.10 -6.15 -21.85
CA ALA A 35 -6.00 -4.92 -21.08
C ALA A 35 -6.58 -5.07 -19.66
N ALA A 36 -7.75 -5.70 -19.53
CA ALA A 36 -8.37 -5.97 -18.23
C ALA A 36 -7.50 -6.90 -17.36
N VAL A 37 -6.92 -7.95 -17.95
CA VAL A 37 -6.01 -8.86 -17.25
C VAL A 37 -4.73 -8.14 -16.79
N ILE A 38 -4.12 -7.32 -17.65
CA ILE A 38 -2.94 -6.52 -17.30
C ILE A 38 -3.26 -5.59 -16.12
N LEU A 39 -4.39 -4.89 -16.19
CA LEU A 39 -4.81 -3.99 -15.12
C LEU A 39 -5.05 -4.73 -13.81
N ALA A 40 -5.75 -5.87 -13.86
CA ALA A 40 -6.04 -6.69 -12.69
C ALA A 40 -4.75 -7.19 -12.03
N ILE A 41 -3.87 -7.85 -12.80
CA ILE A 41 -2.60 -8.37 -12.30
C ILE A 41 -1.71 -7.22 -11.78
N GLY A 42 -1.60 -6.12 -12.54
CA GLY A 42 -0.81 -4.96 -12.15
C GLY A 42 -1.29 -4.32 -10.85
N THR A 43 -2.61 -4.22 -10.66
CA THR A 43 -3.20 -3.66 -9.43
C THR A 43 -3.00 -4.61 -8.24
N THR A 44 -3.27 -5.90 -8.42
CA THR A 44 -3.07 -6.91 -7.38
C THR A 44 -1.60 -6.98 -6.98
N ALA A 45 -0.66 -7.05 -7.92
CA ALA A 45 0.77 -7.07 -7.61
C ALA A 45 1.22 -5.79 -6.90
N TYR A 46 0.66 -4.62 -7.28
CA TYR A 46 0.97 -3.37 -6.60
C TYR A 46 0.53 -3.38 -5.13
N TYR A 47 -0.75 -3.67 -4.89
CA TYR A 47 -1.34 -3.59 -3.56
C TYR A 47 -0.80 -4.68 -2.62
N PHE A 48 -0.68 -5.93 -3.10
CA PHE A 48 -0.28 -7.07 -2.28
C PHE A 48 1.23 -7.25 -2.14
N TYR A 49 2.05 -6.55 -2.93
CA TYR A 49 3.50 -6.74 -2.88
C TYR A 49 4.30 -5.44 -3.03
N PHE A 50 4.13 -4.71 -4.14
CA PHE A 50 5.08 -3.64 -4.47
C PHE A 50 4.94 -2.37 -3.62
N GLN A 51 3.74 -1.98 -3.18
CA GLN A 51 3.54 -0.70 -2.48
C GLN A 51 4.48 -0.52 -1.29
N GLN A 52 4.55 -1.51 -0.38
CA GLN A 52 5.41 -1.43 0.80
C GLN A 52 6.90 -1.46 0.47
N ILE A 53 7.30 -2.31 -0.48
CA ILE A 53 8.69 -2.40 -0.94
C ILE A 53 9.12 -1.08 -1.56
N PHE A 54 8.27 -0.47 -2.38
CA PHE A 54 8.53 0.79 -3.03
C PHE A 54 8.72 1.91 -2.01
N VAL A 55 7.81 2.04 -1.05
CA VAL A 55 7.91 3.05 0.01
C VAL A 55 9.17 2.86 0.85
N LYS A 56 9.44 1.64 1.31
CA LYS A 56 10.56 1.36 2.20
C LYS A 56 11.93 1.47 1.52
N ARG A 57 12.07 0.99 0.27
CA ARG A 57 13.38 0.76 -0.36
C ARG A 57 13.68 1.63 -1.58
N TYR A 58 12.65 2.18 -2.25
CA TYR A 58 12.80 2.78 -3.58
C TYR A 58 12.17 4.17 -3.70
N GLY A 59 11.82 4.81 -2.58
CA GLY A 59 11.23 6.17 -2.58
C GLY A 59 9.83 6.23 -3.19
N GLY A 60 9.01 5.20 -2.94
CA GLY A 60 7.59 5.18 -3.26
C GLY A 60 6.75 5.98 -2.25
N VAL A 61 5.43 6.05 -2.50
CA VAL A 61 4.48 6.77 -1.64
C VAL A 61 3.34 5.87 -1.18
N MET A 62 2.94 6.06 0.07
CA MET A 62 1.77 5.45 0.68
C MET A 62 1.19 6.43 1.71
N THR A 63 -0.14 6.47 1.79
CA THR A 63 -0.87 7.29 2.74
C THR A 63 -1.60 6.36 3.70
N ILE A 64 -1.49 6.63 5.00
CA ILE A 64 -2.23 5.93 6.04
C ILE A 64 -2.96 6.97 6.88
N THR A 65 -4.23 6.71 7.14
CA THR A 65 -5.07 7.54 7.99
C THR A 65 -5.06 6.98 9.41
N VAL A 66 -4.79 7.83 10.39
CA VAL A 66 -4.90 7.49 11.81
C VAL A 66 -6.40 7.33 12.14
N PRO A 67 -6.80 6.26 12.86
CA PRO A 67 -8.19 6.08 13.27
C PRO A 67 -8.73 7.27 14.09
N ASP A 68 -10.01 7.57 13.92
CA ASP A 68 -10.65 8.69 14.60
C ASP A 68 -10.56 8.57 16.13
N GLY A 69 -10.21 9.67 16.79
CA GLY A 69 -10.06 9.73 18.24
C GLY A 69 -8.70 9.24 18.75
N GLU A 70 -7.91 8.57 17.92
CA GLU A 70 -6.53 8.23 18.24
C GLU A 70 -5.55 9.33 17.83
N ARG A 71 -4.37 9.33 18.45
CA ARG A 71 -3.26 10.22 18.13
C ARG A 71 -2.06 9.40 17.70
N HIS A 72 -1.47 9.73 16.55
CA HIS A 72 -0.23 9.10 16.13
C HIS A 72 0.89 9.41 17.11
N LEU A 73 1.61 8.38 17.55
CA LEU A 73 2.80 8.52 18.39
C LEU A 73 4.08 8.27 17.59
N ALA A 74 4.14 7.18 16.83
CA ALA A 74 5.30 6.85 16.02
C ALA A 74 5.02 5.78 14.97
N ALA A 75 5.94 5.66 14.02
CA ALA A 75 5.99 4.57 13.07
C ALA A 75 7.40 3.97 13.01
N THR A 76 7.49 2.67 12.75
CA THR A 76 8.75 1.97 12.52
C THR A 76 8.58 0.85 11.52
N TRP A 77 9.67 0.45 10.87
CA TRP A 77 9.68 -0.70 9.96
C TRP A 77 10.22 -1.92 10.71
N LYS A 78 9.50 -3.03 10.62
CA LYS A 78 10.00 -4.36 10.97
C LYS A 78 9.97 -5.19 9.70
N ASP A 79 11.15 -5.55 9.21
CA ASP A 79 11.30 -6.07 7.86
C ASP A 79 10.50 -5.20 6.88
N ASP A 80 9.74 -5.77 5.95
CA ASP A 80 8.99 -5.00 4.96
C ASP A 80 7.55 -4.67 5.40
N ASN A 81 7.26 -4.71 6.70
CA ASN A 81 5.98 -4.30 7.26
C ASN A 81 6.13 -3.02 8.08
N LEU A 82 5.21 -2.08 7.87
CA LEU A 82 5.15 -0.84 8.63
C LEU A 82 4.35 -1.07 9.91
N TRP A 83 4.92 -0.67 11.04
CA TRP A 83 4.23 -0.68 12.33
C TRP A 83 3.94 0.75 12.76
N ILE A 84 2.70 1.01 13.16
CA ILE A 84 2.26 2.32 13.63
C ILE A 84 1.74 2.20 15.06
N GLU A 85 2.26 3.06 15.91
CA GLU A 85 1.81 3.25 17.28
C GLU A 85 0.89 4.46 17.35
N ASN A 86 -0.33 4.22 17.83
CA ASN A 86 -1.31 5.26 18.10
C ASN A 86 -1.77 5.20 19.55
N TYR A 87 -2.18 6.33 20.11
CA TYR A 87 -2.70 6.46 21.46
C TYR A 87 -4.17 6.86 21.47
N ASP A 88 -4.99 6.12 22.19
CA ASP A 88 -6.37 6.49 22.51
C ASP A 88 -6.42 7.16 23.90
N PRO A 89 -6.69 8.48 23.97
CA PRO A 89 -6.80 9.21 25.23
C PRO A 89 -8.03 8.86 26.06
N LYS A 90 -9.09 8.28 25.46
CA LYS A 90 -10.32 7.93 26.18
C LYS A 90 -10.11 6.71 27.07
N THR A 91 -9.39 5.71 26.54
CA THR A 91 -9.15 4.44 27.22
C THR A 91 -7.77 4.36 27.88
N ASN A 92 -6.89 5.35 27.63
CA ASN A 92 -5.49 5.33 28.03
C ASN A 92 -4.78 4.06 27.53
N THR A 93 -4.94 3.78 26.23
CA THR A 93 -4.33 2.62 25.58
C THR A 93 -3.52 3.02 24.36
N CYS A 94 -2.42 2.31 24.13
CA CYS A 94 -1.63 2.43 22.92
C CYS A 94 -1.86 1.20 22.03
N HIS A 95 -2.13 1.44 20.75
CA HIS A 95 -2.32 0.43 19.73
C HIS A 95 -1.12 0.41 18.79
N PHE A 96 -0.39 -0.70 18.80
CA PHE A 96 0.71 -0.95 17.89
C PHE A 96 0.23 -1.87 16.78
N ARG A 97 -0.04 -1.31 15.60
CA ARG A 97 -0.66 -2.01 14.47
C ARG A 97 0.34 -2.25 13.36
N GLU A 98 0.38 -3.48 12.89
CA GLU A 98 1.12 -3.86 11.70
C GLU A 98 0.28 -3.60 10.45
N TYR A 99 0.87 -2.88 9.51
CA TYR A 99 0.41 -2.79 8.14
C TYR A 99 1.27 -3.76 7.35
N SER A 100 0.73 -4.93 7.06
CA SER A 100 1.38 -5.95 6.25
C SER A 100 1.16 -5.69 4.76
N ARG A 101 1.94 -6.33 3.89
CA ARG A 101 1.72 -6.28 2.44
C ARG A 101 0.29 -6.72 2.11
N GLY A 102 -0.43 -5.92 1.32
CA GLY A 102 -1.83 -6.17 0.96
C GLY A 102 -2.84 -6.14 2.10
N ASN A 103 -2.44 -5.73 3.31
CA ASN A 103 -3.30 -5.66 4.48
C ASN A 103 -3.96 -6.99 4.90
N LEU A 104 -3.39 -8.14 4.48
CA LEU A 104 -4.03 -9.45 4.65
C LEU A 104 -3.90 -10.04 6.06
N LEU A 105 -2.74 -9.86 6.70
CA LEU A 105 -2.42 -10.44 8.00
C LEU A 105 -1.77 -9.37 8.86
N GLN A 106 -2.60 -8.64 9.60
CA GLN A 106 -2.17 -7.55 10.46
C GLN A 106 -2.02 -8.03 11.89
N GLY A 107 -0.80 -8.00 12.43
CA GLY A 107 -0.59 -8.07 13.88
C GLY A 107 -1.08 -6.80 14.58
N GLN A 108 -1.57 -6.93 15.80
CA GLN A 108 -1.83 -5.80 16.70
C GLN A 108 -1.40 -6.16 18.12
N VAL A 109 -0.72 -5.22 18.77
CA VAL A 109 -0.44 -5.26 20.21
C VAL A 109 -1.15 -4.07 20.86
N THR A 110 -1.89 -4.33 21.94
CA THR A 110 -2.55 -3.28 22.73
C THR A 110 -1.87 -3.17 24.08
N ILE A 111 -1.34 -2.00 24.40
CA ILE A 111 -0.69 -1.69 25.68
C ILE A 111 -1.64 -0.82 26.48
N LYS A 112 -2.10 -1.33 27.63
CA LYS A 112 -2.96 -0.57 28.56
C LYS A 112 -2.11 0.32 29.47
N GLN A 113 -2.66 1.45 29.89
CA GLN A 113 -1.99 2.42 30.76
C GLN A 113 -0.64 2.88 30.17
N CYS A 114 -0.60 3.11 28.85
CA CYS A 114 0.63 3.55 28.22
C CYS A 114 0.96 5.00 28.59
N ASN A 115 2.23 5.33 28.62
CA ASN A 115 2.70 6.69 28.90
C ASN A 115 3.19 7.34 27.59
N PRO A 116 2.35 8.11 26.88
CA PRO A 116 2.74 8.74 25.62
C PRO A 116 3.77 9.87 25.77
N MET A 117 4.01 10.37 26.99
CA MET A 117 4.87 11.53 27.25
C MET A 117 6.37 11.21 27.28
N LEU A 118 6.75 9.94 27.41
CA LEU A 118 8.16 9.51 27.48
C LEU A 118 8.97 9.74 26.18
N ARG A 119 8.29 10.01 25.05
CA ARG A 119 8.93 10.15 23.73
C ARG A 119 9.30 11.60 23.36
N GLN A 120 8.96 12.58 24.19
CA GLN A 120 9.39 13.97 24.02
C GLN A 120 10.82 14.13 24.54
N LYS A 121 11.81 13.93 23.66
CA LYS A 121 13.20 14.35 23.87
C LYS A 121 13.57 15.41 22.85
#